data_AF-A0A934YK83-F1
#
_entry.id   AF-A0A934YK83-F1
#
_cell.length_a   1.000
_cell.length_b   1.000
_cell.length_c   1.000
_cell.angle_alpha   90.00
_cell.angle_beta   90.00
_cell.angle_gamma   90.00
#
_symmetry.space_group_name_H-M   'P 1'
#
loop_
_entity.id
_entity.type
_entity.pdbx_description
1 polymer ?
#
loop_
_entity_poly.entity_id
_entity_poly.type
_entity_poly.pdbx_seq_one_letter_code
_entity_poly.pdbx_strand_id
1 'polypeptide(L)'
;MTSARSPVEAHREQGTSWSCIAACVSMVDEWRSPGRGVTEAALLAGWAEPKTSWDHAAAAGELRFWDPTEPTTFERLRVAVRVGWVIVTLFPGPLLHFTRQRRPVPVSKHGDLLPYAEARTARGLPHAVVLVEAPRDDCFCYLDPYYPSSAQPFSLTEDELADAWTGNLVIPR
;
A
#
# COMPACT_ATOMS: atom_id res chain seq x y z
N MET A 1 1.39 -28.89 6.22
CA MET A 1 1.62 -27.46 6.44
C MET A 1 2.14 -26.89 5.14
N THR A 2 1.27 -26.29 4.32
CA THR A 2 1.71 -25.50 3.17
C THR A 2 2.56 -24.34 3.69
N SER A 3 3.80 -24.20 3.21
CA SER A 3 4.62 -23.03 3.49
C SER A 3 3.77 -21.80 3.20
N ALA A 4 3.59 -20.92 4.19
CA ALA A 4 2.90 -19.65 3.96
C ALA A 4 3.61 -18.95 2.79
N ARG A 5 2.84 -18.60 1.76
CA ARG A 5 3.38 -17.97 0.56
C ARG A 5 3.94 -16.60 0.93
N SER A 6 5.10 -16.24 0.38
CA SER A 6 5.67 -14.90 0.62
C SER A 6 4.72 -13.82 0.08
N PRO A 7 4.47 -12.72 0.81
CA PRO A 7 3.66 -11.60 0.33
C PRO A 7 4.14 -11.07 -1.02
N VAL A 8 5.45 -11.11 -1.26
CA VAL A 8 6.09 -10.63 -2.48
C VAL A 8 5.64 -11.44 -3.71
N GLU A 9 5.34 -12.74 -3.57
CA GLU A 9 4.83 -13.56 -4.68
C GLU A 9 3.43 -13.13 -5.14
N ALA A 10 2.66 -12.51 -4.25
CA ALA A 10 1.34 -11.97 -4.54
C ALA A 10 1.39 -10.56 -5.12
N HIS A 11 2.57 -9.92 -5.23
CA HIS A 11 2.69 -8.58 -5.80
C HIS A 11 2.19 -8.53 -7.25
N ARG A 12 1.47 -7.45 -7.55
CA ARG A 12 0.96 -7.12 -8.87
C ARG A 12 1.14 -5.62 -9.10
N GLU A 13 1.75 -5.26 -10.22
CA GLU A 13 1.81 -3.87 -10.67
C GLU A 13 0.44 -3.45 -11.22
N GLN A 14 -0.05 -2.28 -10.82
CA GLN A 14 -1.34 -1.75 -11.24
C GLN A 14 -1.42 -1.51 -12.76
N GLY A 15 -2.59 -1.76 -13.33
CA GLY A 15 -2.88 -1.63 -14.75
C GLY A 15 -3.06 -0.18 -15.21
N THR A 16 -3.60 0.69 -14.37
CA THR A 16 -3.78 2.13 -14.64
C THR A 16 -3.15 2.98 -13.56
N SER A 17 -2.93 4.27 -13.80
CA SER A 17 -2.26 5.17 -12.84
C SER A 17 -3.08 5.48 -11.57
N TRP A 18 -4.38 5.18 -11.56
CA TRP A 18 -5.32 5.57 -10.50
C TRP A 18 -5.96 4.38 -9.76
N SER A 19 -5.58 3.14 -10.09
CA SER A 19 -6.21 1.91 -9.58
C SER A 19 -5.48 1.27 -8.39
N CYS A 20 -4.66 2.04 -7.66
CA CYS A 20 -3.82 1.52 -6.56
C CYS A 20 -4.62 0.75 -5.50
N ILE A 21 -5.84 1.18 -5.17
CA ILE A 21 -6.72 0.48 -4.21
C ILE A 21 -7.13 -0.89 -4.74
N ALA A 22 -7.57 -0.99 -6.00
CA ALA A 22 -7.95 -2.26 -6.63
C ALA A 22 -6.77 -3.22 -6.71
N ALA A 23 -5.59 -2.69 -7.06
CA ALA A 23 -4.36 -3.47 -7.07
C ALA A 23 -4.03 -4.02 -5.66
N CYS A 24 -4.08 -3.19 -4.62
CA CYS A 24 -3.86 -3.63 -3.23
C CYS A 24 -4.84 -4.72 -2.78
N VAL A 25 -6.14 -4.55 -3.06
CA VAL A 25 -7.16 -5.56 -2.74
C VAL A 25 -6.88 -6.87 -3.47
N SER A 26 -6.50 -6.82 -4.75
CA SER A 26 -6.15 -8.02 -5.53
C SER A 26 -4.90 -8.74 -5.01
N MET A 27 -3.86 -8.00 -4.59
CA MET A 27 -2.66 -8.58 -3.97
C MET A 27 -3.01 -9.28 -2.65
N VAL A 28 -3.84 -8.66 -1.82
CA VAL A 28 -4.30 -9.24 -0.56
C VAL A 28 -5.16 -10.49 -0.79
N ASP A 29 -6.08 -10.49 -1.76
CA ASP A 29 -6.87 -11.68 -2.08
C ASP A 29 -6.00 -12.84 -2.59
N GLU A 30 -5.06 -12.58 -3.51
CA GLU A 30 -4.13 -13.61 -4.00
C GLU A 30 -3.22 -14.14 -2.89
N TRP A 31 -2.76 -13.29 -1.97
CA TRP A 31 -1.97 -13.75 -0.82
C TRP A 31 -2.79 -14.66 0.10
N ARG A 32 -4.04 -14.28 0.41
CA ARG A 32 -4.91 -15.05 1.32
C ARG A 32 -5.47 -16.32 0.69
N SER A 33 -5.79 -16.28 -0.59
CA SER A 33 -6.49 -17.34 -1.32
C SER A 33 -5.87 -17.54 -2.71
N PRO A 34 -4.64 -18.09 -2.79
CA PRO A 34 -3.93 -18.27 -4.05
C PRO A 34 -4.78 -18.97 -5.12
N GLY A 35 -4.82 -18.40 -6.33
CA GLY A 35 -5.51 -18.99 -7.47
C GLY A 35 -7.01 -18.74 -7.53
N ARG A 36 -7.58 -17.93 -6.62
CA ARG A 36 -8.98 -17.48 -6.70
C ARG A 36 -9.25 -16.60 -7.93
N GLY A 37 -8.21 -15.95 -8.45
CA GLY A 37 -8.27 -15.19 -9.69
C GLY A 37 -8.98 -13.83 -9.57
N VAL A 38 -9.05 -13.24 -8.37
CA VAL A 38 -9.53 -11.86 -8.21
C VAL A 38 -8.47 -10.92 -8.79
N THR A 39 -8.81 -10.29 -9.91
CA THR A 39 -7.93 -9.34 -10.61
C THR A 39 -8.36 -7.90 -10.37
N GLU A 40 -7.41 -6.97 -10.49
CA GLU A 40 -7.68 -5.53 -10.51
C GLU A 40 -8.80 -5.18 -11.51
N ALA A 41 -8.75 -5.71 -12.73
CA ALA A 41 -9.75 -5.45 -13.76
C ALA A 41 -11.15 -5.96 -13.36
N ALA A 42 -11.24 -7.14 -12.75
CA ALA A 42 -12.51 -7.68 -12.26
C ALA A 42 -13.09 -6.84 -11.12
N LEU A 43 -12.24 -6.37 -10.19
CA LEU A 43 -12.64 -5.46 -9.12
C LEU A 43 -13.18 -4.14 -9.69
N LEU A 44 -12.42 -3.50 -10.59
CA LEU A 44 -12.80 -2.23 -11.21
C LEU A 44 -14.08 -2.32 -12.06
N ALA A 45 -14.42 -3.49 -12.59
CA ALA A 45 -15.68 -3.72 -13.31
C ALA A 45 -16.87 -3.84 -12.36
N GLY A 46 -16.66 -4.36 -11.14
CA GLY A 46 -17.71 -4.55 -10.13
C GLY A 46 -17.91 -3.36 -9.18
N TRP A 47 -16.97 -2.42 -9.11
CA TRP A 47 -17.03 -1.27 -8.22
C TRP A 47 -17.92 -0.15 -8.75
N ALA A 48 -18.73 0.42 -7.86
CA ALA A 48 -19.46 1.65 -8.13
C ALA A 48 -18.52 2.86 -8.23
N GLU A 49 -18.96 3.91 -8.92
CA GLU A 49 -18.20 5.17 -8.98
C GLU A 49 -18.27 5.95 -7.65
N PRO A 50 -17.19 6.68 -7.27
CA PRO A 50 -15.91 6.74 -7.97
C PRO A 50 -15.07 5.47 -7.71
N LYS A 51 -14.44 4.92 -8.76
CA LYS A 51 -13.55 3.74 -8.63
C LYS A 51 -12.32 3.95 -7.75
N THR A 52 -12.03 5.20 -7.40
CA THR A 52 -10.94 5.59 -6.48
C THR A 52 -11.40 5.70 -5.02
N SER A 53 -12.66 5.37 -4.71
CA SER A 53 -13.16 5.44 -3.33
C SER A 53 -12.40 4.47 -2.42
N TRP A 54 -12.00 4.97 -1.25
CA TRP A 54 -11.38 4.15 -0.21
C TRP A 54 -12.32 3.08 0.34
N ASP A 55 -13.64 3.30 0.26
CA ASP A 55 -14.65 2.34 0.74
C ASP A 55 -14.53 0.97 0.07
N HIS A 56 -14.05 0.95 -1.18
CA HIS A 56 -13.83 -0.30 -1.92
C HIS A 56 -12.79 -1.21 -1.27
N ALA A 57 -11.86 -0.65 -0.48
CA ALA A 57 -10.87 -1.44 0.25
C ALA A 57 -11.49 -2.27 1.39
N ALA A 58 -12.72 -1.98 1.83
CA ALA A 58 -13.47 -2.81 2.80
C ALA A 58 -13.71 -4.24 2.30
N ALA A 59 -13.62 -4.48 0.99
CA ALA A 59 -13.69 -5.82 0.43
C ALA A 59 -12.55 -6.72 0.94
N ALA A 60 -11.38 -6.15 1.26
CA ALA A 60 -10.25 -6.88 1.79
C ALA A 60 -10.37 -7.14 3.31
N GLY A 61 -10.97 -6.24 4.08
CA GLY A 61 -10.98 -6.34 5.54
C GLY A 61 -11.89 -5.33 6.24
N GLU A 62 -11.37 -4.71 7.30
CA GLU A 62 -12.07 -3.70 8.09
C GLU A 62 -11.41 -2.33 7.92
N LEU A 63 -12.22 -1.35 7.50
CA LEU A 63 -11.79 0.04 7.38
C LEU A 63 -11.65 0.69 8.75
N ARG A 64 -10.53 1.38 8.94
CA ARG A 64 -10.19 2.13 10.14
C ARG A 64 -9.54 3.46 9.80
N PHE A 65 -9.55 4.34 10.77
CA PHE A 65 -8.74 5.54 10.82
C PHE A 65 -7.97 5.53 12.13
N TRP A 66 -6.64 5.59 12.08
CA TRP A 66 -5.77 5.77 13.23
C TRP A 66 -4.96 7.04 13.04
N ASP A 67 -4.91 7.89 14.07
CA ASP A 67 -4.13 9.13 14.02
C ASP A 67 -2.62 8.80 14.05
N PRO A 68 -1.84 9.13 13.01
CA PRO A 68 -0.40 8.88 12.97
C PRO A 68 0.38 9.63 14.07
N THR A 69 -0.21 10.65 14.68
CA THR A 69 0.42 11.45 15.74
C THR A 69 0.20 10.89 17.15
N GLU A 70 -0.69 9.90 17.31
CA GLU A 70 -0.93 9.25 18.59
C GLU A 70 0.26 8.32 18.97
N PRO A 71 0.81 8.41 20.20
CA PRO A 71 2.02 7.66 20.60
C PRO A 71 1.93 6.14 20.47
N THR A 72 0.73 5.56 20.54
CA THR A 72 0.50 4.11 20.49
C THR A 72 0.16 3.61 19.09
N THR A 73 0.05 4.49 18.10
CA THR A 73 -0.41 4.11 16.75
C THR A 73 0.53 3.14 16.06
N PHE A 74 1.84 3.38 16.09
CA PHE A 74 2.78 2.50 15.40
C PHE A 74 2.93 1.15 16.09
N GLU A 75 2.79 1.08 17.41
CA GLU A 75 2.72 -0.20 18.13
C GLU A 75 1.51 -1.01 17.68
N ARG A 76 0.32 -0.39 17.63
CA ARG A 76 -0.91 -1.01 17.10
C ARG A 76 -0.74 -1.46 15.64
N LEU A 77 -0.08 -0.66 14.82
CA LEU A 77 0.20 -0.98 13.42
C LEU A 77 1.13 -2.17 13.26
N ARG A 78 2.20 -2.27 14.06
CA ARG A 78 3.08 -3.45 14.06
C ARG A 78 2.32 -4.71 14.44
N VAL A 79 1.46 -4.64 15.45
CA VAL A 79 0.61 -5.78 15.84
C VAL A 79 -0.29 -6.20 14.67
N ALA A 80 -0.95 -5.25 14.00
CA ALA A 80 -1.80 -5.55 12.85
C ALA A 80 -1.03 -6.19 11.68
N VAL A 81 0.16 -5.67 11.36
CA VAL A 81 1.03 -6.24 10.32
C VAL A 81 1.52 -7.64 10.71
N ARG A 82 1.82 -7.92 11.98
CA ARG A 82 2.19 -9.28 12.43
C ARG A 82 1.05 -10.28 12.34
N VAL A 83 -0.20 -9.84 12.44
CA VAL A 83 -1.38 -10.67 12.22
C VAL A 83 -1.58 -10.99 10.73
N GLY A 84 -1.11 -10.13 9.83
CA GLY A 84 -1.14 -10.40 8.40
C GLY A 84 -0.70 -9.23 7.53
N TRP A 85 -1.67 -8.50 6.98
CA TRP A 85 -1.45 -7.42 6.02
C TRP A 85 -2.17 -6.17 6.50
N VAL A 86 -1.70 -5.01 6.09
CA VAL A 86 -2.43 -3.76 6.28
C VAL A 86 -2.38 -2.96 4.99
N ILE A 87 -3.53 -2.60 4.42
CA ILE A 87 -3.55 -1.62 3.32
C ILE A 87 -3.57 -0.24 3.96
N VAL A 88 -2.66 0.64 3.58
CA VAL A 88 -2.64 2.04 4.06
C VAL A 88 -2.67 2.99 2.87
N THR A 89 -3.15 4.21 3.09
CA THR A 89 -3.03 5.28 2.10
C THR A 89 -1.98 6.29 2.51
N LEU A 90 -1.09 6.65 1.59
CA LEU A 90 0.00 7.59 1.80
C LEU A 90 -0.20 8.85 0.93
N PHE A 91 0.25 9.99 1.43
CA PHE A 91 0.40 11.20 0.63
C PHE A 91 1.49 10.96 -0.43
N PRO A 92 1.19 11.17 -1.73
CA PRO A 92 2.14 10.79 -2.77
C PRO A 92 3.43 11.61 -2.78
N GLY A 93 3.37 12.86 -2.30
CA GLY A 93 4.53 13.76 -2.25
C GLY A 93 5.67 13.24 -1.36
N PRO A 94 5.42 13.01 -0.05
CA PRO A 94 6.36 12.35 0.84
C PRO A 94 6.82 10.98 0.31
N LEU A 95 5.91 10.12 -0.16
CA LEU A 95 6.26 8.80 -0.68
C LEU A 95 7.23 8.87 -1.87
N LEU A 96 7.00 9.78 -2.83
CA LEU A 96 7.89 10.01 -3.96
C LEU A 96 9.27 10.52 -3.50
N HIS A 97 9.31 11.40 -2.51
CA HIS A 97 10.55 11.91 -1.93
C HIS A 97 11.42 10.75 -1.40
N PHE A 98 10.86 9.88 -0.55
CA PHE A 98 11.58 8.73 0.02
C PHE A 98 11.98 7.72 -1.07
N THR A 99 11.11 7.48 -2.04
CA THR A 99 11.39 6.55 -3.15
C THR A 99 12.59 7.00 -4.01
N ARG A 100 12.75 8.31 -4.24
CA ARG A 100 13.88 8.88 -5.02
C ARG A 100 15.23 8.83 -4.31
N GLN A 101 15.23 8.67 -2.99
CA GLN A 101 16.46 8.49 -2.22
C GLN A 101 17.05 7.07 -2.38
N ARG A 102 16.26 6.11 -2.90
CA ARG A 102 16.70 4.73 -3.14
C ARG A 102 17.72 4.63 -4.29
N ARG A 103 18.51 3.56 -4.27
CA ARG A 103 19.50 3.23 -5.31
C ARG A 103 19.42 1.72 -5.66
N PRO A 104 19.10 1.34 -6.91
CA PRO A 104 18.64 2.22 -7.99
C PRO A 104 17.29 2.88 -7.67
N VAL A 105 17.00 4.01 -8.31
CA VAL A 105 15.69 4.66 -8.17
C VAL A 105 14.66 3.81 -8.95
N PRO A 106 13.58 3.32 -8.31
CA PRO A 106 12.53 2.60 -9.00
C PRO A 106 11.82 3.50 -10.02
N VAL A 107 11.46 2.94 -11.18
CA VAL A 107 10.72 3.65 -12.23
C VAL A 107 9.42 2.91 -12.50
N SER A 108 8.29 3.64 -12.50
CA SER A 108 6.99 3.12 -12.89
C SER A 108 6.75 3.30 -14.38
N LYS A 109 6.00 2.38 -15.01
CA LYS A 109 5.49 2.58 -16.38
C LYS A 109 4.52 3.76 -16.49
N HIS A 110 3.98 4.22 -15.36
CA HIS A 110 3.02 5.33 -15.29
C HIS A 110 3.69 6.70 -15.09
N GLY A 111 5.02 6.75 -14.96
CA GLY A 111 5.78 7.98 -14.72
C GLY A 111 5.97 8.27 -13.23
N ASP A 112 6.03 9.55 -12.86
CA ASP A 112 6.11 9.96 -11.46
C ASP A 112 4.71 9.94 -10.80
N LEU A 113 4.64 9.45 -9.56
CA LEU A 113 3.40 9.39 -8.76
C LEU A 113 2.74 10.77 -8.55
N LEU A 114 3.55 11.84 -8.57
CA LEU A 114 3.17 13.24 -8.72
C LEU A 114 4.31 13.99 -9.44
N PRO A 115 4.03 15.01 -10.26
CA PRO A 115 5.08 15.92 -10.72
C PRO A 115 5.78 16.59 -9.50
N TYR A 116 7.12 16.58 -9.48
CA TYR A 116 7.95 17.03 -8.34
C TYR A 116 7.63 18.45 -7.82
N ALA A 117 7.21 19.35 -8.70
CA ALA A 117 6.86 20.73 -8.34
C ALA A 117 5.61 20.81 -7.44
N GLU A 118 4.72 19.82 -7.52
CA GLU A 118 3.49 19.74 -6.74
C GLU A 118 3.67 18.90 -5.47
N ALA A 119 4.64 17.98 -5.44
CA ALA A 119 4.86 17.03 -4.35
C ALA A 119 5.21 17.67 -2.99
N ARG A 120 5.76 18.90 -2.94
CA ARG A 120 6.13 19.55 -1.66
C ARG A 120 4.95 20.21 -0.94
N THR A 121 3.83 20.46 -1.63
CA THR A 121 2.69 21.21 -1.08
C THR A 121 1.34 20.57 -1.38
N ALA A 122 1.24 19.73 -2.41
CA ALA A 122 0.01 19.06 -2.79
C ALA A 122 -0.08 17.69 -2.10
N ARG A 123 -1.09 17.53 -1.26
CA ARG A 123 -1.47 16.24 -0.68
C ARG A 123 -1.98 15.23 -1.71
N GLY A 124 -2.15 15.63 -2.99
CA GLY A 124 -2.53 14.75 -4.10
C GLY A 124 -3.80 13.95 -3.82
N LEU A 125 -4.12 13.00 -4.70
CA LEU A 125 -4.99 11.89 -4.32
C LEU A 125 -4.14 10.87 -3.54
N PRO A 126 -4.57 10.42 -2.35
CA PRO A 126 -3.82 9.44 -1.58
C PRO A 126 -3.52 8.17 -2.39
N HIS A 127 -2.31 7.63 -2.23
CA HIS A 127 -1.86 6.41 -2.90
C HIS A 127 -1.91 5.22 -1.95
N ALA A 128 -2.48 4.10 -2.37
CA ALA A 128 -2.60 2.91 -1.55
C ALA A 128 -1.39 1.97 -1.72
N VAL A 129 -0.89 1.44 -0.59
CA VAL A 129 0.15 0.42 -0.53
C VAL A 129 -0.22 -0.67 0.49
N VAL A 130 0.47 -1.82 0.45
CA VAL A 130 0.24 -2.92 1.41
C VAL A 130 1.45 -3.08 2.32
N LEU A 131 1.31 -2.83 3.62
CA LEU A 131 2.30 -3.19 4.62
C LEU A 131 2.25 -4.70 4.85
N VAL A 132 3.43 -5.35 4.81
CA VAL A 132 3.55 -6.81 4.82
C VAL A 132 4.44 -7.34 5.93
N GLU A 133 5.40 -6.55 6.41
CA GLU A 133 6.28 -6.93 7.51
C GLU A 133 6.66 -5.72 8.36
N ALA A 134 6.99 -5.96 9.63
CA ALA A 134 7.58 -4.98 10.55
C ALA A 134 8.83 -5.62 11.19
N PRO A 135 9.94 -5.73 10.44
CA PRO A 135 11.10 -6.55 10.83
C PRO A 135 11.91 -5.97 11.98
N ARG A 136 11.78 -4.67 12.24
CA ARG A 136 12.44 -3.94 13.32
C ARG A 136 11.45 -3.02 13.99
N ASP A 137 11.81 -2.53 15.18
CA ASP A 137 10.96 -1.62 15.92
C ASP A 137 10.74 -0.30 15.16
N ASP A 138 11.62 0.11 14.27
CA ASP A 138 11.55 1.41 13.59
C ASP A 138 11.24 1.34 12.09
N CYS A 139 10.85 0.17 11.55
CA CYS A 139 10.74 -0.03 10.10
C CYS A 139 9.56 -0.92 9.69
N PHE A 140 8.90 -0.56 8.59
CA PHE A 140 7.85 -1.32 7.93
C PHE A 140 8.26 -1.67 6.49
N CYS A 141 8.07 -2.92 6.09
CA CYS A 141 8.17 -3.33 4.69
C CYS A 141 6.80 -3.24 4.02
N TYR A 142 6.77 -2.78 2.78
CA TYR A 142 5.53 -2.62 2.03
C TYR A 142 5.69 -3.01 0.55
N LEU A 143 4.55 -3.33 -0.05
CA LEU A 143 4.37 -3.58 -1.46
C LEU A 143 3.64 -2.39 -2.08
N ASP A 144 4.25 -1.80 -3.10
CA ASP A 144 3.66 -0.70 -3.84
C ASP A 144 3.20 -1.19 -5.23
N PRO A 145 1.90 -1.16 -5.54
CA PRO A 145 1.43 -1.59 -6.86
C PRO A 145 1.87 -0.64 -7.98
N TYR A 146 2.35 0.56 -7.69
CA TYR A 146 2.78 1.52 -8.71
C TYR A 146 4.12 1.14 -9.37
N TYR A 147 4.96 0.35 -8.70
CA TYR A 147 6.31 0.02 -9.13
C TYR A 147 6.48 -1.47 -9.45
N PRO A 148 7.45 -1.84 -10.32
CA PRO A 148 7.64 -3.22 -10.74
C PRO A 148 8.06 -4.15 -9.60
N SER A 149 7.71 -5.43 -9.71
CA SER A 149 8.01 -6.46 -8.71
C SER A 149 9.50 -6.65 -8.44
N SER A 150 10.37 -6.38 -9.41
CA SER A 150 11.82 -6.49 -9.27
C SER A 150 12.44 -5.49 -8.29
N ALA A 151 11.69 -4.45 -7.91
CA ALA A 151 12.11 -3.46 -6.92
C ALA A 151 11.51 -3.68 -5.52
N GLN A 152 10.66 -4.69 -5.37
CA GLN A 152 9.90 -4.96 -4.14
C GLN A 152 10.61 -6.01 -3.26
N PRO A 153 10.36 -6.02 -1.93
CA PRO A 153 9.56 -5.05 -1.19
C PRO A 153 10.31 -3.74 -0.96
N PHE A 154 9.56 -2.68 -0.70
CA PHE A 154 10.09 -1.42 -0.19
C PHE A 154 10.05 -1.37 1.33
N SER A 155 10.68 -0.35 1.90
CA SER A 155 10.76 -0.12 3.35
C SER A 155 10.59 1.35 3.71
N LEU A 156 9.85 1.66 4.76
CA LEU A 156 9.77 2.99 5.38
C LEU A 156 10.16 2.87 6.84
N THR A 157 10.91 3.85 7.34
CA THR A 157 11.05 4.07 8.77
C THR A 157 9.72 4.55 9.37
N GLU A 158 9.58 4.49 10.69
CA GLU A 158 8.42 5.03 11.40
C GLU A 158 8.22 6.52 11.11
N ASP A 159 9.31 7.32 11.10
CA ASP A 159 9.26 8.75 10.81
C ASP A 159 8.79 9.02 9.36
N GLU A 160 9.33 8.28 8.39
CA GLU A 160 8.91 8.40 6.99
C GLU A 160 7.44 7.99 6.81
N LEU A 161 6.99 6.96 7.53
CA LEU A 161 5.59 6.54 7.50
C LEU A 161 4.70 7.56 8.20
N ALA A 162 5.10 8.16 9.32
CA ALA A 162 4.37 9.22 10.01
C ALA A 162 4.16 10.44 9.10
N ASP A 163 5.19 10.83 8.36
CA ASP A 163 5.14 11.95 7.41
C ASP A 163 4.24 11.66 6.20
N ALA A 164 4.22 10.41 5.72
CA ALA A 164 3.48 10.04 4.53
C ALA A 164 2.05 9.57 4.82
N TRP A 165 1.76 8.96 5.95
CA TRP A 165 0.51 8.25 6.17
C TRP A 165 -0.67 9.20 6.40
N THR A 166 -1.79 8.94 5.71
CA THR A 166 -2.99 9.76 5.89
C THR A 166 -3.85 9.33 7.09
N GLY A 167 -3.45 8.30 7.83
CA GLY A 167 -4.20 7.68 8.92
C GLY A 167 -5.27 6.67 8.50
N ASN A 168 -5.64 6.61 7.21
CA ASN A 168 -6.58 5.59 6.73
C ASN A 168 -5.87 4.25 6.56
N LEU A 169 -6.53 3.18 6.99
CA LEU A 169 -6.03 1.83 6.86
C LEU A 169 -7.15 0.79 6.74
N VAL A 170 -6.80 -0.37 6.19
CA VAL A 170 -7.61 -1.60 6.20
C VAL A 170 -6.80 -2.67 6.90
N ILE A 171 -7.38 -3.27 7.93
CA ILE A 171 -6.79 -4.39 8.68
C ILE A 171 -7.57 -5.68 8.43
N PRO A 172 -6.98 -6.87 8.70
CA PRO A 172 -7.69 -8.14 8.60
C PRO A 172 -8.88 -8.17 9.59
N ARG A 173 -9.96 -8.88 9.21
CA ARG A 173 -11.08 -9.15 10.12
C ARG A 173 -10.76 -10.29 11.08
#